data_AF-A0A7Y3GLB9-F1
#
_entry.id   AF-A0A7Y3GLB9-F1
#
_cell.length_a   1.000
_cell.length_b   1.000
_cell.length_c   1.000
_cell.angle_alpha   90.00
_cell.angle_beta   90.00
_cell.angle_gamma   90.00
#
_symmetry.space_group_name_H-M   'P 1'
#
loop_
_entity.id
_entity.type
_entity.pdbx_description
1 polymer ?
#
loop_
_entity_poly.entity_id
_entity_poly.type
_entity_poly.pdbx_seq_one_letter_code
_entity_poly.pdbx_strand_id
1 'polypeptide(L)'
;TGGAPEMNPDFRWFVDEASKAGIQDFIVRSNLTIIKANKKYADLPDFFKSHNIHVVSSMPHWTRGKTDKQRGDGVFDKSIEALKDLNAIGYGMPGSDLRLDLVYNPSGAFLPGDQSALEHDFKHALLEDFGIYFHNLFALTNLPISRFLDYLIASDNYEDYMYNLVEAFNPSAVANVMCTNTISVSWDGWLYDCDFNQMLGMKVNSKVKHISEYNEEILENRLITISQHCYGCTAGAGSSCQGSIE
;
A
#
# COMPACT_ATOMS: atom_id res chain seq x y z
N THR A 1 6.94 -3.46 -2.49
CA THR A 1 5.99 -2.47 -3.08
C THR A 1 6.42 -2.14 -4.50
N GLY A 2 5.81 -1.15 -5.18
CA GLY A 2 6.22 -0.67 -6.51
C GLY A 2 5.41 -1.23 -7.69
N GLY A 3 4.18 -1.71 -7.44
CA GLY A 3 3.35 -2.42 -8.41
C GLY A 3 3.01 -3.81 -7.89
N ALA A 4 3.18 -4.85 -8.72
CA ALA A 4 3.19 -6.24 -8.31
C ALA A 4 4.65 -6.70 -8.12
N PRO A 5 5.25 -6.55 -6.92
CA PRO A 5 6.64 -6.94 -6.69
C PRO A 5 6.93 -8.40 -7.05
N GLU A 6 5.91 -9.27 -6.98
CA GLU A 6 5.97 -10.69 -7.32
C GLU A 6 6.28 -10.95 -8.80
N MET A 7 6.13 -9.94 -9.66
CA MET A 7 6.50 -10.03 -11.07
C MET A 7 8.01 -9.91 -11.31
N ASN A 8 8.76 -9.41 -10.33
CA ASN A 8 10.22 -9.34 -10.43
C ASN A 8 10.80 -10.77 -10.40
N PRO A 9 11.66 -11.16 -11.37
CA PRO A 9 12.24 -12.51 -11.42
C PRO A 9 13.03 -12.86 -10.16
N ASP A 10 13.61 -11.87 -9.49
CA ASP A 10 14.44 -12.03 -8.30
C ASP A 10 13.65 -11.83 -7.00
N PHE A 11 12.32 -11.66 -7.06
CA PHE A 11 11.47 -11.44 -5.88
C PHE A 11 11.66 -12.52 -4.81
N ARG A 12 11.62 -13.80 -5.22
CA ARG A 12 11.73 -14.93 -4.29
C ARG A 12 13.12 -15.03 -3.71
N TRP A 13 14.14 -14.94 -4.57
CA TRP A 13 15.54 -14.88 -4.15
C TRP A 13 15.78 -13.76 -3.13
N PHE A 14 15.24 -12.56 -3.37
CA PHE A 14 15.42 -11.43 -2.48
C PHE A 14 14.82 -11.69 -1.09
N VAL A 15 13.61 -12.23 -1.02
CA VAL A 15 12.95 -12.61 0.25
C VAL A 15 13.73 -13.72 0.95
N ASP A 16 14.16 -14.76 0.21
CA ASP A 16 14.95 -15.87 0.76
C ASP A 16 16.27 -15.38 1.37
N GLU A 17 17.04 -14.55 0.64
CA GLU A 17 18.33 -14.04 1.11
C GLU A 17 18.17 -13.04 2.26
N ALA A 18 17.16 -12.18 2.21
CA ALA A 18 16.84 -11.29 3.34
C ALA A 18 16.46 -12.10 4.59
N SER A 19 15.70 -13.19 4.42
CA SER A 19 15.32 -14.07 5.53
C SER A 19 16.55 -14.77 6.13
N LYS A 20 17.47 -15.26 5.29
CA LYS A 20 18.76 -15.82 5.75
C LYS A 20 19.64 -14.78 6.46
N ALA A 21 19.53 -13.52 6.08
CA ALA A 21 20.20 -12.40 6.75
C ALA A 21 19.57 -12.02 8.10
N GLY A 22 18.46 -12.67 8.49
CA GLY A 22 17.79 -12.49 9.78
C GLY A 22 16.62 -11.51 9.76
N ILE A 23 16.19 -11.03 8.59
CA ILE A 23 14.96 -10.23 8.46
C ILE A 23 13.75 -11.12 8.69
N GLN A 24 12.86 -10.68 9.58
CA GLN A 24 11.66 -11.43 9.97
C GLN A 24 10.36 -10.73 9.56
N ASP A 25 10.38 -9.40 9.41
CA ASP A 25 9.19 -8.62 9.06
C ASP A 25 9.19 -8.30 7.56
N PHE A 26 8.40 -9.06 6.80
CA PHE A 26 8.20 -8.85 5.38
C PHE A 26 6.79 -8.36 5.10
N ILE A 27 6.68 -7.22 4.41
CA ILE A 27 5.40 -6.70 3.94
C ILE A 27 5.38 -6.73 2.41
N VAL A 28 4.46 -7.51 1.84
CA VAL A 28 4.21 -7.53 0.39
C VAL A 28 2.92 -6.78 0.09
N ARG A 29 3.08 -5.60 -0.52
CA ARG A 29 1.96 -4.87 -1.14
C ARG A 29 1.59 -5.53 -2.46
N SER A 30 0.57 -6.37 -2.45
CA SER A 30 0.12 -7.17 -3.59
C SER A 30 -1.12 -6.55 -4.25
N ASN A 31 -1.33 -6.84 -5.53
CA ASN A 31 -2.59 -6.56 -6.22
C ASN A 31 -3.56 -7.76 -6.19
N LEU A 32 -3.18 -8.88 -5.56
CA LEU A 32 -3.83 -10.20 -5.47
C LEU A 32 -4.14 -10.91 -6.78
N THR A 33 -4.64 -10.19 -7.78
CA THR A 33 -4.97 -10.71 -9.10
C THR A 33 -3.78 -11.41 -9.77
N ILE A 34 -2.55 -11.05 -9.40
CA ILE A 34 -1.33 -11.72 -9.88
C ILE A 34 -1.32 -13.23 -9.56
N ILE A 35 -1.85 -13.65 -8.40
CA ILE A 35 -1.96 -15.05 -7.99
C ILE A 35 -2.77 -15.86 -9.01
N LYS A 36 -3.80 -15.22 -9.60
CA LYS A 36 -4.71 -15.81 -10.58
C LYS A 36 -4.31 -15.52 -12.03
N ALA A 37 -3.29 -14.69 -12.26
CA ALA A 37 -2.94 -14.23 -13.60
C ALA A 37 -2.18 -15.28 -14.43
N ASN A 38 -1.39 -16.15 -13.79
CA ASN A 38 -0.60 -17.19 -14.46
C ASN A 38 -0.25 -18.32 -13.50
N LYS A 39 -0.16 -19.57 -13.99
CA LYS A 39 0.23 -20.75 -13.19
C LYS A 39 1.54 -20.60 -12.44
N LYS A 40 2.50 -19.80 -12.95
CA LYS A 40 3.79 -19.54 -12.28
C LYS A 40 3.68 -18.75 -10.97
N TYR A 41 2.50 -18.19 -10.68
CA TYR A 41 2.20 -17.42 -9.47
C TYR A 41 1.25 -18.16 -8.52
N ALA A 42 0.78 -19.35 -8.90
CA ALA A 42 -0.21 -20.10 -8.12
C ALA A 42 0.32 -20.57 -6.76
N ASP A 43 1.63 -20.71 -6.63
CA ASP A 43 2.33 -21.09 -5.40
C ASP A 43 2.69 -19.89 -4.50
N LEU A 44 2.41 -18.65 -4.92
CA LEU A 44 2.70 -17.46 -4.12
C LEU A 44 2.08 -17.49 -2.71
N PRO A 45 0.83 -17.95 -2.50
CA PRO A 45 0.28 -18.07 -1.15
C PRO A 45 1.14 -18.94 -0.22
N ASP A 46 1.60 -20.10 -0.71
CA ASP A 46 2.46 -21.01 0.07
C ASP A 46 3.84 -20.39 0.33
N PHE A 47 4.40 -19.70 -0.67
CA PHE A 47 5.65 -18.96 -0.51
C PHE A 47 5.52 -17.81 0.50
N PHE A 48 4.42 -17.07 0.48
CA PHE A 48 4.18 -16.02 1.47
C PHE A 48 4.13 -16.61 2.88
N LYS A 49 3.43 -17.73 3.03
CA LYS A 49 3.32 -18.46 4.30
C LYS A 49 4.67 -18.96 4.80
N SER A 50 5.56 -19.47 3.94
CA SER A 50 6.87 -19.99 4.37
C SER A 50 7.80 -18.91 4.96
N HIS A 51 7.57 -17.64 4.61
CA HIS A 51 8.31 -16.49 5.15
C HIS A 51 7.49 -15.62 6.11
N ASN A 52 6.29 -16.08 6.50
CA ASN A 52 5.35 -15.30 7.31
C ASN A 52 5.13 -13.87 6.78
N ILE A 53 5.04 -13.73 5.45
CA ILE A 53 4.88 -12.43 4.80
C ILE A 53 3.54 -11.83 5.23
N HIS A 54 3.55 -10.60 5.71
CA HIS A 54 2.36 -9.78 5.86
C HIS A 54 1.87 -9.31 4.48
N VAL A 55 0.72 -9.81 4.06
CA VAL A 55 0.10 -9.45 2.78
C VAL A 55 -0.79 -8.23 2.97
N VAL A 56 -0.47 -7.14 2.27
CA VAL A 56 -1.29 -5.92 2.24
C VAL A 56 -1.82 -5.75 0.83
N SER A 57 -3.14 -5.75 0.62
CA SER A 57 -3.72 -5.71 -0.72
C SER A 57 -4.69 -4.56 -0.94
N SER A 58 -4.65 -3.94 -2.12
CA SER A 58 -5.66 -2.95 -2.48
C SER A 58 -6.96 -3.59 -2.94
N MET A 59 -8.05 -3.24 -2.26
CA MET A 59 -9.42 -3.59 -2.62
C MET A 59 -10.28 -2.33 -2.56
N PRO A 60 -10.58 -1.68 -3.71
CA PRO A 60 -11.27 -0.38 -3.70
C PRO A 60 -12.73 -0.47 -3.23
N HIS A 61 -13.35 -1.65 -3.30
CA HIS A 61 -14.68 -1.89 -2.73
C HIS A 61 -14.96 -3.39 -2.62
N TRP A 62 -15.88 -3.78 -1.74
CA TRP A 62 -16.42 -5.14 -1.65
C TRP A 62 -17.46 -5.51 -2.74
N THR A 63 -17.75 -4.61 -3.69
CA THR A 63 -18.75 -4.88 -4.75
C THR A 63 -18.09 -4.90 -6.12
N ARG A 64 -18.55 -5.82 -6.97
CA ARG A 64 -18.07 -6.00 -8.35
C ARG A 64 -18.11 -4.71 -9.16
N GLY A 65 -19.27 -4.05 -9.21
CA GLY A 65 -19.47 -2.89 -10.07
C GLY A 65 -18.53 -1.72 -9.75
N LYS A 66 -18.25 -1.47 -8.47
CA LYS A 66 -17.30 -0.42 -8.07
C LYS A 66 -15.85 -0.83 -8.30
N THR A 67 -15.50 -2.07 -7.97
CA THR A 67 -14.13 -2.58 -8.15
C THR A 67 -13.72 -2.68 -9.62
N ASP A 68 -14.57 -3.26 -10.46
CA ASP A 68 -14.26 -3.43 -11.89
C ASP A 68 -14.22 -2.06 -12.60
N LYS A 69 -15.10 -1.11 -12.22
CA LYS A 69 -15.03 0.26 -12.75
C LYS A 69 -13.70 0.96 -12.44
N GLN A 70 -13.08 0.69 -11.30
CA GLN A 70 -11.82 1.33 -10.90
C GLN A 70 -10.57 0.56 -11.36
N ARG A 71 -10.64 -0.77 -11.44
CA ARG A 71 -9.47 -1.64 -11.66
C ARG A 71 -9.47 -2.40 -12.98
N GLY A 72 -10.60 -2.41 -13.69
CA GLY A 72 -10.81 -3.14 -14.93
C GLY A 72 -11.68 -4.41 -14.75
N ASP A 73 -12.27 -4.84 -15.85
CA ASP A 73 -13.23 -5.95 -15.87
C ASP A 73 -12.64 -7.26 -15.33
N GLY A 74 -13.39 -7.93 -14.45
CA GLY A 74 -13.03 -9.23 -13.88
C GLY A 74 -11.93 -9.17 -12.81
N VAL A 75 -11.51 -7.97 -12.37
CA VAL A 75 -10.60 -7.83 -11.24
C VAL A 75 -11.27 -8.27 -9.95
N PHE A 76 -12.56 -7.94 -9.76
CA PHE A 76 -13.28 -8.32 -8.56
C PHE A 76 -13.26 -9.84 -8.31
N ASP A 77 -13.62 -10.65 -9.31
CA ASP A 77 -13.65 -12.11 -9.15
C ASP A 77 -12.28 -12.66 -8.80
N LYS A 78 -11.24 -12.22 -9.51
CA LYS A 78 -9.87 -12.67 -9.25
C LYS A 78 -9.42 -12.29 -7.84
N SER A 79 -9.80 -11.12 -7.35
CA SER A 79 -9.51 -10.71 -5.97
C SER A 79 -10.24 -11.57 -4.95
N ILE A 80 -11.54 -11.84 -5.15
CA ILE A 80 -12.32 -12.72 -4.26
C ILE A 80 -11.75 -14.13 -4.23
N GLU A 81 -11.41 -14.70 -5.38
CA GLU A 81 -10.78 -16.02 -5.43
C GLU A 81 -9.40 -16.04 -4.77
N ALA A 82 -8.57 -15.01 -4.96
CA ALA A 82 -7.26 -14.93 -4.33
C ALA A 82 -7.35 -14.77 -2.80
N LEU A 83 -8.33 -14.01 -2.31
CA LEU A 83 -8.61 -13.89 -0.87
C LEU A 83 -9.05 -15.22 -0.27
N LYS A 84 -9.88 -15.99 -0.99
CA LYS A 84 -10.29 -17.33 -0.56
C LYS A 84 -9.11 -18.30 -0.50
N ASP A 85 -8.22 -18.30 -1.49
CA ASP A 85 -6.99 -19.10 -1.47
C ASP A 85 -6.12 -18.76 -0.25
N LEU A 86 -5.96 -17.47 0.05
CA LEU A 86 -5.22 -16.98 1.21
C LEU A 86 -5.87 -17.43 2.53
N ASN A 87 -7.18 -17.22 2.70
CA ASN A 87 -7.92 -17.69 3.89
C ASN A 87 -7.81 -19.21 4.07
N ALA A 88 -7.88 -19.98 2.98
CA ALA A 88 -7.78 -21.45 3.04
C ALA A 88 -6.46 -21.94 3.64
N ILE A 89 -5.37 -21.17 3.49
CA ILE A 89 -4.06 -21.49 4.09
C ILE A 89 -3.78 -20.77 5.42
N GLY A 90 -4.74 -19.96 5.90
CA GLY A 90 -4.74 -19.33 7.22
C GLY A 90 -4.54 -17.81 7.23
N TYR A 91 -4.30 -17.16 6.09
CA TYR A 91 -4.17 -15.70 6.04
C TYR A 91 -5.49 -15.02 6.41
N GLY A 92 -5.46 -14.00 7.27
CA GLY A 92 -6.68 -13.25 7.63
C GLY A 92 -7.61 -13.96 8.63
N MET A 93 -7.36 -15.24 8.93
CA MET A 93 -8.24 -16.03 9.80
C MET A 93 -8.13 -15.58 11.27
N PRO A 94 -9.23 -15.57 12.04
CA PRO A 94 -9.18 -15.23 13.45
C PRO A 94 -8.17 -16.08 14.24
N GLY A 95 -7.27 -15.43 14.97
CA GLY A 95 -6.23 -16.10 15.78
C GLY A 95 -5.05 -16.66 14.99
N SER A 96 -4.94 -16.36 13.69
CA SER A 96 -3.80 -16.72 12.85
C SER A 96 -2.73 -15.65 12.89
N ASP A 97 -1.46 -16.06 12.92
CA ASP A 97 -0.32 -15.13 12.79
C ASP A 97 -0.07 -14.71 11.32
N LEU A 98 -0.77 -15.33 10.35
CA LEU A 98 -0.67 -14.99 8.93
C LEU A 98 -1.49 -13.73 8.62
N ARG A 99 -0.80 -12.59 8.63
CA ARG A 99 -1.42 -11.27 8.47
C ARG A 99 -1.88 -10.99 7.05
N LEU A 100 -3.13 -10.56 6.94
CA LEU A 100 -3.77 -10.11 5.70
C LEU A 100 -4.56 -8.85 6.01
N ASP A 101 -4.09 -7.72 5.48
CA ASP A 101 -4.73 -6.41 5.61
C ASP A 101 -5.17 -5.91 4.22
N LEU A 102 -6.28 -5.17 4.17
CA LEU A 102 -6.81 -4.60 2.95
C LEU A 102 -6.60 -3.08 2.93
N VAL A 103 -6.53 -2.52 1.73
CA VAL A 103 -6.35 -1.08 1.50
C VAL A 103 -7.51 -0.56 0.66
N TYR A 104 -8.24 0.38 1.22
CA TYR A 104 -9.28 1.15 0.54
C TYR A 104 -8.72 2.50 0.08
N ASN A 105 -9.08 2.89 -1.14
CA ASN A 105 -8.83 4.21 -1.69
C ASN A 105 -10.14 4.70 -2.30
N PRO A 106 -10.61 5.93 -1.98
CA PRO A 106 -11.85 6.45 -2.50
C PRO A 106 -11.81 6.59 -4.02
N SER A 107 -12.96 6.36 -4.67
CA SER A 107 -13.13 6.60 -6.11
C SER A 107 -13.50 8.07 -6.36
N GLY A 108 -12.52 8.96 -6.41
CA GLY A 108 -12.73 10.37 -6.76
C GLY A 108 -11.86 11.35 -5.96
N ALA A 109 -12.19 12.64 -6.11
CA ALA A 109 -11.49 13.77 -5.51
C ALA A 109 -12.02 14.10 -4.09
N PHE A 110 -12.00 13.13 -3.18
CA PHE A 110 -12.39 13.33 -1.79
C PHE A 110 -11.52 12.49 -0.83
N LEU A 111 -11.47 12.91 0.43
CA LEU A 111 -10.80 12.17 1.50
C LEU A 111 -11.59 10.91 1.86
N PRO A 112 -10.94 9.82 2.29
CA PRO A 112 -11.66 8.66 2.80
C PRO A 112 -12.53 9.03 4.00
N GLY A 113 -13.59 8.24 4.21
CA GLY A 113 -14.37 8.31 5.45
C GLY A 113 -13.62 7.71 6.65
N ASP A 114 -14.31 7.62 7.77
CA ASP A 114 -13.82 6.98 9.00
C ASP A 114 -13.36 5.53 8.73
N GLN A 115 -12.12 5.19 9.13
CA GLN A 115 -11.52 3.91 8.79
C GLN A 115 -12.20 2.78 9.55
N SER A 116 -12.49 2.97 10.83
CA SER A 116 -13.20 2.00 11.66
C SER A 116 -14.57 1.63 11.10
N ALA A 117 -15.36 2.61 10.66
CA ALA A 117 -16.66 2.36 10.01
C ALA A 117 -16.50 1.64 8.67
N LEU A 118 -15.56 2.07 7.83
CA LEU A 118 -15.27 1.39 6.56
C LEU A 118 -14.79 -0.05 6.78
N GLU A 119 -13.94 -0.28 7.78
CA GLU A 119 -13.46 -1.62 8.13
C GLU A 119 -14.62 -2.53 8.53
N HIS A 120 -15.53 -2.02 9.36
CA HIS A 120 -16.74 -2.75 9.76
C HIS A 120 -17.58 -3.17 8.55
N ASP A 121 -17.86 -2.24 7.64
CA ASP A 121 -18.63 -2.50 6.43
C ASP A 121 -17.94 -3.53 5.51
N PHE A 122 -16.63 -3.40 5.30
CA PHE A 122 -15.84 -4.36 4.52
C PHE A 122 -15.85 -5.75 5.17
N LYS A 123 -15.63 -5.84 6.49
CA LYS A 123 -15.65 -7.12 7.22
C LYS A 123 -17.01 -7.79 7.12
N HIS A 124 -18.09 -7.03 7.34
CA HIS A 124 -19.45 -7.55 7.26
C HIS A 124 -19.76 -8.10 5.87
N ALA A 125 -19.55 -7.29 4.83
CA ALA A 125 -19.92 -7.66 3.48
C ALA A 125 -19.05 -8.81 2.92
N LEU A 126 -17.73 -8.77 3.15
CA LEU A 126 -16.85 -9.85 2.67
C LEU A 126 -17.10 -11.18 3.38
N LEU A 127 -17.47 -11.15 4.65
CA LEU A 127 -17.86 -12.34 5.40
C LEU A 127 -19.21 -12.88 4.91
N GLU A 128 -20.24 -12.04 4.84
CA GLU A 128 -21.60 -12.44 4.48
C GLU A 128 -21.69 -12.99 3.06
N ASP A 129 -21.11 -12.26 2.09
CA ASP A 129 -21.27 -12.60 0.67
C ASP A 129 -20.27 -13.68 0.20
N PHE A 130 -19.10 -13.76 0.84
CA PHE A 130 -17.98 -14.56 0.32
C PHE A 130 -17.27 -15.45 1.34
N GLY A 131 -17.59 -15.34 2.64
CA GLY A 131 -16.92 -16.09 3.69
C GLY A 131 -15.45 -15.70 3.88
N ILE A 132 -15.09 -14.44 3.58
CA ILE A 132 -13.71 -13.94 3.62
C ILE A 132 -13.43 -13.20 4.92
N TYR A 133 -12.29 -13.50 5.53
CA TYR A 133 -11.73 -12.81 6.68
C TYR A 133 -10.46 -12.05 6.31
N PHE A 134 -10.23 -10.91 6.98
CA PHE A 134 -9.00 -10.13 6.95
C PHE A 134 -8.85 -9.42 8.31
N HIS A 135 -7.63 -8.96 8.63
CA HIS A 135 -7.33 -8.39 9.94
C HIS A 135 -7.73 -6.91 10.01
N ASN A 136 -7.16 -6.05 9.16
CA ASN A 136 -7.41 -4.60 9.19
C ASN A 136 -7.70 -4.04 7.79
N LEU A 137 -8.43 -2.92 7.75
CA LEU A 137 -8.63 -2.09 6.57
C LEU A 137 -7.88 -0.77 6.75
N PHE A 138 -7.03 -0.41 5.81
CA PHE A 138 -6.38 0.89 5.76
C PHE A 138 -7.07 1.80 4.74
N ALA A 139 -7.67 2.89 5.22
CA ALA A 139 -8.35 3.86 4.37
C ALA A 139 -7.36 4.97 3.98
N LEU A 140 -6.93 4.98 2.72
CA LEU A 140 -5.85 5.86 2.25
C LEU A 140 -6.37 6.99 1.37
N THR A 141 -5.87 8.19 1.67
CA THR A 141 -6.01 9.36 0.79
C THR A 141 -5.27 9.15 -0.52
N ASN A 142 -5.93 9.46 -1.65
CA ASN A 142 -5.30 9.44 -2.95
C ASN A 142 -4.30 10.59 -3.07
N LEU A 143 -3.03 10.30 -3.38
CA LEU A 143 -2.08 11.38 -3.55
C LEU A 143 -2.22 12.05 -4.92
N PRO A 144 -2.17 13.40 -5.01
CA PRO A 144 -2.35 14.17 -6.23
C PRO A 144 -1.11 14.11 -7.13
N ILE A 145 -0.75 12.90 -7.57
CA ILE A 145 0.40 12.62 -8.45
C ILE A 145 0.00 11.68 -9.59
N SER A 146 0.79 11.69 -10.67
CA SER A 146 0.65 10.77 -11.81
C SER A 146 -0.80 10.68 -12.31
N ARG A 147 -1.37 9.47 -12.47
CA ARG A 147 -2.71 9.26 -13.03
C ARG A 147 -3.82 9.95 -12.26
N PHE A 148 -3.69 10.08 -10.94
CA PHE A 148 -4.72 10.75 -10.14
C PHE A 148 -4.65 12.27 -10.33
N LEU A 149 -3.45 12.83 -10.46
CA LEU A 149 -3.26 14.23 -10.87
C LEU A 149 -3.87 14.49 -12.26
N ASP A 150 -3.62 13.61 -13.23
CA ASP A 150 -4.21 13.74 -14.57
C ASP A 150 -5.74 13.74 -14.51
N TYR A 151 -6.32 12.87 -13.68
CA TYR A 151 -7.77 12.83 -13.42
C TYR A 151 -8.27 14.14 -12.79
N LEU A 152 -7.59 14.64 -11.75
CA LEU A 152 -7.97 15.89 -11.08
C LEU A 152 -7.97 17.07 -12.05
N ILE A 153 -6.96 17.18 -12.91
CA ILE A 153 -6.87 18.24 -13.92
C ILE A 153 -7.96 18.08 -14.98
N ALA A 154 -8.13 16.87 -15.53
CA ALA A 154 -9.11 16.62 -16.59
C ALA A 154 -10.57 16.79 -16.13
N SER A 155 -10.81 16.63 -14.83
CA SER A 155 -12.13 16.79 -14.20
C SER A 155 -12.35 18.15 -13.53
N ASP A 156 -11.37 19.07 -13.63
CA ASP A 156 -11.39 20.41 -13.02
C ASP A 156 -11.54 20.39 -11.48
N ASN A 157 -11.06 19.32 -10.83
CA ASN A 157 -11.13 19.14 -9.37
C ASN A 157 -9.79 19.41 -8.66
N TYR A 158 -8.72 19.77 -9.38
CA TYR A 158 -7.37 19.86 -8.79
C TYR A 158 -7.27 20.88 -7.66
N GLU A 159 -7.70 22.12 -7.89
CA GLU A 159 -7.59 23.19 -6.90
C GLU A 159 -8.42 22.86 -5.65
N ASP A 160 -9.70 22.52 -5.82
CA ASP A 160 -10.59 22.15 -4.71
C ASP A 160 -10.04 20.95 -3.92
N TYR A 161 -9.48 19.95 -4.60
CA TYR A 161 -8.86 18.82 -3.93
C TYR A 161 -7.65 19.23 -3.10
N MET A 162 -6.76 20.06 -3.66
CA MET A 162 -5.60 20.56 -2.92
C MET A 162 -6.02 21.42 -1.71
N TYR A 163 -7.04 22.27 -1.84
CA TYR A 163 -7.61 23.01 -0.71
C TYR A 163 -8.12 22.07 0.38
N ASN A 164 -8.88 21.03 0.01
CA ASN A 164 -9.38 20.04 0.97
C ASN A 164 -8.23 19.32 1.71
N LEU A 165 -7.15 18.96 1.03
CA LEU A 165 -5.99 18.36 1.67
C LEU A 165 -5.32 19.30 2.69
N VAL A 166 -5.21 20.58 2.35
CA VAL A 166 -4.61 21.60 3.23
C VAL A 166 -5.51 21.88 4.44
N GLU A 167 -6.81 22.05 4.23
CA GLU A 167 -7.77 22.28 5.32
C GLU A 167 -7.86 21.09 6.26
N ALA A 168 -7.70 19.87 5.75
CA ALA A 168 -7.68 18.65 6.55
C ALA A 168 -6.33 18.34 7.19
N PHE A 169 -5.33 19.23 7.11
CA PHE A 169 -4.01 19.01 7.72
C PHE A 169 -4.13 18.67 9.20
N ASN A 170 -3.56 17.53 9.58
CA ASN A 170 -3.60 17.02 10.93
C ASN A 170 -2.17 16.87 11.47
N PRO A 171 -1.75 17.70 12.45
CA PRO A 171 -0.44 17.56 13.11
C PRO A 171 -0.20 16.17 13.71
N SER A 172 -1.26 15.48 14.14
CA SER A 172 -1.14 14.10 14.61
C SER A 172 -0.68 13.20 13.47
N ALA A 173 -1.26 13.34 12.25
CA ALA A 173 -0.88 12.60 11.04
C ALA A 173 0.62 12.71 10.75
N VAL A 174 1.18 13.90 10.95
CA VAL A 174 2.62 14.18 10.77
C VAL A 174 3.48 13.29 11.66
N ALA A 175 3.08 13.02 12.90
CA ALA A 175 3.88 12.21 13.83
C ALA A 175 4.01 10.73 13.38
N ASN A 176 3.13 10.27 12.48
CA ASN A 176 3.05 8.88 12.04
C ASN A 176 3.35 8.71 10.54
N VAL A 177 3.87 9.74 9.85
CA VAL A 177 4.24 9.59 8.44
C VAL A 177 5.43 8.65 8.28
N MET A 178 5.32 7.72 7.33
CA MET A 178 6.34 6.68 7.10
C MET A 178 7.72 7.26 6.74
N CYS A 179 7.80 8.43 6.12
CA CYS A 179 9.09 9.01 5.70
C CYS A 179 10.01 9.42 6.86
N THR A 180 9.52 9.38 8.11
CA THR A 180 10.33 9.64 9.32
C THR A 180 11.16 8.44 9.77
N ASN A 181 10.75 7.22 9.42
CA ASN A 181 11.38 5.98 9.90
C ASN A 181 11.59 4.93 8.79
N THR A 182 11.23 5.23 7.55
CA THR A 182 11.48 4.38 6.38
C THR A 182 12.18 5.15 5.27
N ILE A 183 12.82 4.40 4.38
CA ILE A 183 13.42 4.90 3.15
C ILE A 183 12.93 4.03 1.99
N SER A 184 12.58 4.65 0.86
CA SER A 184 12.23 3.91 -0.35
C SER A 184 13.48 3.71 -1.20
N VAL A 185 13.68 2.48 -1.65
CA VAL A 185 14.81 2.09 -2.51
C VAL A 185 14.26 1.69 -3.87
N SER A 186 14.74 2.35 -4.94
CA SER A 186 14.36 1.97 -6.30
C SER A 186 15.05 0.69 -6.75
N TRP A 187 14.53 0.10 -7.84
CA TRP A 187 15.07 -1.13 -8.41
C TRP A 187 16.53 -0.99 -8.89
N ASP A 188 16.94 0.24 -9.22
CA ASP A 188 18.30 0.63 -9.59
C ASP A 188 19.09 1.23 -8.41
N GLY A 189 18.63 1.04 -7.18
CA GLY A 189 19.37 1.31 -5.94
C GLY A 189 19.37 2.75 -5.45
N TRP A 190 18.66 3.69 -6.09
CA TRP A 190 18.53 5.06 -5.59
C TRP A 190 17.60 5.16 -4.38
N LEU A 191 17.93 6.09 -3.49
CA LEU A 191 17.25 6.32 -2.23
C LEU A 191 16.29 7.51 -2.32
N TYR A 192 15.10 7.36 -1.75
CA TYR A 192 14.03 8.36 -1.69
C TYR A 192 13.40 8.36 -0.29
N ASP A 193 12.89 9.50 0.16
CA ASP A 193 12.26 9.59 1.49
C ASP A 193 10.94 8.81 1.59
N CYS A 194 10.26 8.56 0.48
CA CYS A 194 9.05 7.74 0.40
C CYS A 194 8.83 7.23 -1.03
N ASP A 195 7.83 6.34 -1.20
CA ASP A 195 7.42 5.81 -2.50
C ASP A 195 6.89 6.90 -3.44
N PHE A 196 6.23 7.92 -2.91
CA PHE A 196 5.75 9.06 -3.70
C PHE A 196 6.88 9.95 -4.21
N ASN A 197 7.90 10.21 -3.39
CA ASN A 197 9.12 10.86 -3.82
C ASN A 197 9.82 10.05 -4.92
N GLN A 198 9.82 8.72 -4.81
CA GLN A 198 10.34 7.85 -5.86
C GLN A 198 9.56 8.00 -7.17
N MET A 199 8.22 8.03 -7.13
CA MET A 199 7.39 8.26 -8.32
C MET A 199 7.62 9.63 -8.96
N LEU A 200 8.00 10.64 -8.17
CA LEU A 200 8.32 11.99 -8.64
C LEU A 200 9.81 12.21 -8.98
N GLY A 201 10.65 11.19 -8.82
CA GLY A 201 12.10 11.32 -9.06
C GLY A 201 12.84 12.17 -8.02
N MET A 202 12.22 12.43 -6.85
CA MET A 202 12.73 13.27 -5.77
C MET A 202 13.63 12.49 -4.81
N LYS A 203 14.89 12.25 -5.22
CA LYS A 203 15.88 11.54 -4.38
C LYS A 203 16.10 12.23 -3.04
N VAL A 204 16.54 11.47 -2.03
CA VAL A 204 16.88 12.01 -0.71
C VAL A 204 17.80 13.23 -0.80
N ASN A 205 17.55 14.23 0.04
CA ASN A 205 18.40 15.39 0.19
C ASN A 205 19.62 15.07 1.07
N SER A 206 20.49 14.20 0.56
CA SER A 206 21.71 13.76 1.24
C SER A 206 22.87 13.62 0.25
N LYS A 207 24.09 13.54 0.80
CA LYS A 207 25.30 13.19 0.02
C LYS A 207 25.26 11.74 -0.44
N VAL A 208 24.70 10.86 0.40
CA VAL A 208 24.47 9.45 0.07
C VAL A 208 23.12 9.33 -0.61
N LYS A 209 23.11 8.94 -1.89
CA LYS A 209 21.89 8.85 -2.70
C LYS A 209 21.61 7.46 -3.24
N HIS A 210 22.58 6.55 -3.15
CA HIS A 210 22.47 5.19 -3.65
C HIS A 210 22.79 4.18 -2.56
N ILE A 211 22.09 3.05 -2.54
CA ILE A 211 22.20 2.03 -1.48
C ILE A 211 23.60 1.42 -1.37
N SER A 212 24.38 1.38 -2.46
CA SER A 212 25.77 0.93 -2.42
C SER A 212 26.70 1.85 -1.62
N GLU A 213 26.28 3.08 -1.36
CA GLU A 213 27.00 4.08 -0.57
C GLU A 213 26.35 4.29 0.80
N TYR A 214 25.44 3.39 1.20
CA TYR A 214 24.63 3.52 2.40
C TYR A 214 25.48 3.86 3.63
N ASN A 215 25.06 4.91 4.34
CA ASN A 215 25.64 5.35 5.58
C ASN A 215 24.51 5.86 6.47
N GLU A 216 24.27 5.16 7.58
CA GLU A 216 23.17 5.41 8.49
C GLU A 216 23.24 6.82 9.10
N GLU A 217 24.37 7.20 9.70
CA GLU A 217 24.56 8.51 10.35
C GLU A 217 24.30 9.70 9.40
N ILE A 218 24.75 9.59 8.14
CA ILE A 218 24.52 10.62 7.12
C ILE A 218 23.05 10.67 6.67
N LEU A 219 22.36 9.53 6.64
CA LEU A 219 20.96 9.44 6.21
C LEU A 219 19.98 9.83 7.32
N GLU A 220 20.25 9.49 8.58
CA GLU A 220 19.40 9.84 9.72
C GLU A 220 19.32 11.36 9.93
N ASN A 221 20.42 12.08 9.70
CA ASN A 221 20.50 13.53 9.91
C ASN A 221 20.07 14.37 8.68
N ARG A 222 19.40 13.75 7.70
CA ARG A 222 18.96 14.45 6.49
C ARG A 222 17.62 15.17 6.70
N LEU A 223 17.41 16.24 5.95
CA LEU A 223 16.07 16.83 5.82
C LEU A 223 15.25 16.02 4.82
N ILE A 224 14.06 15.59 5.24
CA ILE A 224 13.10 14.91 4.38
C ILE A 224 12.65 15.86 3.27
N THR A 225 12.70 15.39 2.02
CA THR A 225 12.28 16.16 0.87
C THR A 225 10.76 16.17 0.80
N ILE A 226 10.15 17.36 0.91
CA ILE A 226 8.69 17.53 0.90
C ILE A 226 8.20 18.22 -0.39
N SER A 227 6.94 17.99 -0.75
CA SER A 227 6.25 18.64 -1.87
C SER A 227 4.73 18.60 -1.64
N GLN A 228 3.95 19.08 -2.62
CA GLN A 228 2.48 19.21 -2.51
C GLN A 228 1.77 17.90 -2.16
N HIS A 229 2.27 16.76 -2.66
CA HIS A 229 1.69 15.45 -2.36
C HIS A 229 1.74 15.10 -0.86
N CYS A 230 2.64 15.70 -0.08
CA CYS A 230 2.76 15.47 1.36
C CYS A 230 1.49 15.86 2.11
N TYR A 231 0.70 16.81 1.60
CA TYR A 231 -0.60 17.15 2.18
C TYR A 231 -1.56 15.95 2.18
N GLY A 232 -1.48 15.04 1.21
CA GLY A 232 -2.31 13.84 1.22
C GLY A 232 -1.90 12.82 2.28
N CYS A 233 -0.62 12.78 2.68
CA CYS A 233 -0.16 11.93 3.79
C CYS A 233 -0.48 12.52 5.17
N THR A 234 -0.65 13.85 5.25
CA THR A 234 -0.88 14.57 6.51
C THR A 234 -2.33 15.03 6.67
N ALA A 235 -3.19 14.83 5.68
CA ALA A 235 -4.61 15.13 5.75
C ALA A 235 -5.40 14.06 6.53
N GLY A 236 -6.39 14.49 7.30
CA GLY A 236 -7.33 13.61 8.00
C GLY A 236 -6.63 12.67 8.98
N ALA A 237 -6.95 11.37 8.91
CA ALA A 237 -6.34 10.34 9.75
C ALA A 237 -4.92 9.90 9.29
N GLY A 238 -4.40 10.51 8.21
CA GLY A 238 -3.12 10.15 7.59
C GLY A 238 -3.26 9.07 6.50
N SER A 239 -2.17 8.80 5.79
CA SER A 239 -2.13 7.79 4.72
C SER A 239 -0.89 6.92 4.86
N SER A 240 -1.04 5.73 5.44
CA SER A 240 0.05 4.77 5.65
C SER A 240 -0.44 3.33 5.62
N CYS A 241 0.39 2.43 5.10
CA CYS A 241 0.14 0.98 5.15
C CYS A 241 0.52 0.35 6.49
N GLN A 242 0.99 1.15 7.44
CA GLN A 242 1.20 0.76 8.83
C GLN A 242 0.02 1.16 9.73
N GLY A 243 -1.04 1.74 9.16
CA GLY A 243 -2.23 2.20 9.89
C GLY A 243 -2.47 3.70 9.77
N SER A 244 -3.68 4.12 10.14
CA SER A 244 -4.07 5.51 10.37
C SER A 244 -3.93 5.85 11.86
N ILE A 245 -4.09 7.12 12.20
CA ILE A 245 -4.15 7.59 13.58
C ILE A 245 -5.61 7.61 13.99
N GLU A 246 -6.06 6.52 14.59
CA GLU A 246 -7.30 6.45 15.35
C GLU A 246 -6.99 6.09 16.80
#